data_AF-A0A1H7JZG2-F1
#
_entry.id   AF-A0A1H7JZG2-F1
#
_cell.length_a   1.000
_cell.length_b   1.000
_cell.length_c   1.000
_cell.angle_alpha   90.00
_cell.angle_beta   90.00
_cell.angle_gamma   90.00
#
_symmetry.space_group_name_H-M   'P 1'
#
loop_
_entity.id
_entity.type
_entity.pdbx_description
1 polymer ?
#
loop_
_entity_poly.entity_id
_entity_poly.type
_entity_poly.pdbx_seq_one_letter_code
_entity_poly.pdbx_strand_id
1 'polypeptide(L)'
;MSSQSSSASIPLTSQHQGGEEPEFSFDWKERYKQLDYLGEGGFAEVFKARDLRTGENVAIKVSKSSGGDLRRFSREVAILQALRDEHVIEILDAGENWYTMPLADGNLMNLAPELCDEERIKAVIQAAKGLAAVHAAGWIHRDVTPNNILRIEERWVVSDFGLVRKPHGMSSVPRTRGILGTHGYMAPEVILKGAHDVTKLADIFSLGQVVGFITTGNPPPRIGEQPQVPRIWENLVEKMTAMTISERFQSMDELQPALLEVWRRLKEQRKAEWSARRAAAEAVDELSQAEQRVVARILQEPNDDFREHEILDAMPRSKRGSFKIGLIALKRRDFIEINRDESGRPWGYRLTEAAHDWIVANPDFLDAFPPSELETPQDDMKGDDDIPF
;
A
#
# COMPACT_ATOMS: atom_id res chain seq x y z
N MET A 1 -20.29 11.87 -61.83
CA MET A 1 -20.90 10.53 -61.86
C MET A 1 -20.56 9.86 -60.55
N SER A 2 -21.58 9.64 -59.73
CA SER A 2 -21.50 9.27 -58.32
C SER A 2 -21.15 7.80 -58.14
N SER A 3 -20.23 7.51 -57.22
CA SER A 3 -20.00 6.16 -56.67
C SER A 3 -20.26 6.19 -55.16
N GLN A 4 -21.07 5.24 -54.73
CA GLN A 4 -21.68 5.07 -53.41
C GLN A 4 -20.65 4.73 -52.32
N SER A 5 -20.93 5.16 -51.08
CA SER A 5 -20.62 4.34 -49.90
C SER A 5 -21.77 4.44 -48.90
N SER A 6 -22.09 3.27 -48.37
CA SER A 6 -23.32 2.84 -47.72
C SER A 6 -23.49 3.43 -46.30
N SER A 7 -24.54 4.24 -46.12
CA SER A 7 -25.17 4.49 -44.82
C SER A 7 -26.13 3.33 -44.52
N ALA A 8 -25.74 2.45 -43.61
CA ALA A 8 -26.65 1.44 -43.06
C ALA A 8 -27.28 2.01 -41.78
N SER A 9 -28.44 2.63 -41.94
CA SER A 9 -29.39 2.89 -40.86
C SER A 9 -30.12 1.60 -40.51
N ILE A 10 -30.15 1.23 -39.23
CA ILE A 10 -30.92 0.11 -38.66
C ILE A 10 -31.58 0.63 -37.36
N PRO A 11 -32.83 0.22 -37.06
CA PRO A 11 -33.94 1.15 -36.87
C PRO A 11 -34.37 1.37 -35.42
N LEU A 12 -35.07 2.48 -35.20
CA LEU A 12 -35.98 2.65 -34.07
C LEU A 12 -37.14 1.65 -34.16
N THR A 13 -37.53 1.16 -32.97
CA THR A 13 -38.75 0.45 -32.54
C THR A 13 -38.82 -1.07 -32.69
N SER A 14 -38.75 -1.74 -31.53
CA SER A 14 -39.80 -2.70 -31.11
C SER A 14 -39.77 -2.93 -29.60
N GLN A 15 -40.82 -2.42 -28.93
CA GLN A 15 -41.47 -3.01 -27.75
C GLN A 15 -40.61 -3.37 -26.52
N HIS A 16 -40.46 -2.39 -25.61
CA HIS A 16 -40.54 -2.70 -24.19
C HIS A 16 -41.92 -2.23 -23.69
N GLN A 17 -42.80 -3.20 -23.45
CA GLN A 17 -43.91 -3.06 -22.52
C GLN A 17 -43.36 -2.57 -21.18
N GLY A 18 -44.12 -1.71 -20.49
CA GLY A 18 -43.73 -0.96 -19.29
C GLY A 18 -42.72 -1.68 -18.41
N GLY A 19 -41.45 -1.31 -18.56
CA GLY A 19 -40.45 -1.55 -17.53
C GLY A 19 -40.64 -0.46 -16.49
N GLU A 20 -40.97 -0.87 -15.28
CA GLU A 20 -40.84 -0.04 -14.08
C GLU A 20 -39.51 0.74 -14.16
N GLU A 21 -39.55 2.03 -13.83
CA GLU A 21 -38.32 2.70 -13.40
C GLU A 21 -37.66 1.80 -12.35
N PRO A 22 -36.31 1.64 -12.32
CA PRO A 22 -35.72 0.77 -11.32
C PRO A 22 -36.19 1.27 -9.96
N GLU A 23 -36.95 0.47 -9.22
CA GLU A 23 -37.33 0.77 -7.84
C GLU A 23 -36.02 0.80 -7.03
N PHE A 24 -35.36 1.96 -6.99
CA PHE A 24 -34.24 2.24 -6.07
C PHE A 24 -34.78 2.43 -4.64
N SER A 25 -35.71 1.57 -4.21
CA SER A 25 -36.47 1.67 -2.96
C SER A 25 -35.96 0.71 -1.87
N PHE A 26 -34.75 0.16 -2.00
CA PHE A 26 -34.19 -0.69 -0.95
C PHE A 26 -33.33 0.15 -0.01
N ASP A 27 -33.72 0.19 1.27
CA ASP A 27 -32.81 0.62 2.34
C ASP A 27 -31.62 -0.35 2.34
N TRP A 28 -30.40 0.20 2.28
CA TRP A 28 -29.18 -0.62 2.29
C TRP A 28 -29.11 -1.54 3.50
N LYS A 29 -29.76 -1.17 4.62
CA LYS A 29 -29.82 -1.97 5.84
C LYS A 29 -30.54 -3.31 5.66
N GLU A 30 -31.34 -3.48 4.62
CA GLU A 30 -31.98 -4.76 4.30
C GLU A 30 -30.99 -5.76 3.66
N ARG A 31 -29.97 -5.25 2.95
CA ARG A 31 -29.00 -6.08 2.22
C ARG A 31 -27.61 -6.12 2.88
N TYR A 32 -27.28 -5.12 3.70
CA TYR A 32 -25.98 -4.98 4.32
C TYR A 32 -26.11 -4.79 5.82
N LYS A 33 -25.51 -5.69 6.59
CA LYS A 33 -25.43 -5.56 8.05
C LYS A 33 -24.27 -4.66 8.42
N GLN A 34 -24.56 -3.47 8.96
CA GLN A 34 -23.54 -2.58 9.51
C GLN A 34 -22.75 -3.29 10.61
N LEU A 35 -21.41 -3.19 10.53
CA LEU A 35 -20.47 -3.77 11.49
C LEU A 35 -19.74 -2.68 12.27
N ASP A 36 -19.21 -1.67 11.59
CA ASP A 36 -18.38 -0.64 12.21
C ASP A 36 -18.51 0.70 11.47
N TYR A 37 -18.16 1.79 12.15
CA TYR A 37 -18.03 3.12 11.56
C TYR A 37 -16.58 3.33 11.12
N LEU A 38 -16.36 3.59 9.83
CA LEU A 38 -15.02 3.78 9.27
C LEU A 38 -14.61 5.24 9.21
N GLY A 39 -15.58 6.16 9.11
CA GLY A 39 -15.28 7.58 9.17
C GLY A 39 -16.32 8.47 8.50
N GLU A 40 -16.02 9.76 8.58
CA GLU A 40 -16.83 10.84 8.06
C GLU A 40 -16.13 11.54 6.90
N GLY A 41 -16.78 11.61 5.74
CA GLY A 41 -16.43 12.55 4.68
C GLY A 41 -17.28 13.82 4.76
N GLY A 42 -16.91 14.87 4.03
CA GLY A 42 -17.60 16.17 4.09
C GLY A 42 -19.12 16.11 3.86
N PHE A 43 -19.61 15.15 3.07
CA PHE A 43 -21.05 15.00 2.74
C PHE A 43 -21.58 13.57 2.91
N ALA A 44 -20.79 12.67 3.50
CA ALA A 44 -21.15 11.26 3.63
C ALA A 44 -20.56 10.63 4.90
N GLU A 45 -21.13 9.52 5.30
CA GLU A 45 -20.61 8.61 6.32
C GLU A 45 -20.17 7.32 5.63
N VAL A 46 -19.09 6.72 6.13
CA VAL A 46 -18.59 5.44 5.63
C VAL A 46 -18.66 4.40 6.74
N PHE A 47 -19.28 3.27 6.45
CA PHE A 47 -19.41 2.16 7.38
C PHE A 47 -18.78 0.90 6.80
N LYS A 48 -18.24 0.06 7.69
CA LYS A 48 -17.95 -1.34 7.36
C LYS A 48 -19.26 -2.10 7.48
N ALA A 49 -19.61 -2.88 6.48
CA ALA A 49 -20.80 -3.71 6.50
C ALA A 49 -20.51 -5.11 5.94
N ARG A 50 -21.30 -6.09 6.33
CA ARG A 50 -21.33 -7.42 5.71
C ARG A 50 -22.47 -7.47 4.70
N ASP A 51 -22.16 -7.79 3.44
CA ASP A 51 -23.18 -8.12 2.44
C ASP A 51 -23.84 -9.44 2.84
N LEU A 52 -25.15 -9.42 3.06
CA LEU A 52 -25.90 -10.59 3.53
C LEU A 52 -26.08 -11.66 2.44
N ARG A 53 -25.84 -11.32 1.17
CA ARG A 53 -25.96 -12.25 0.04
C ARG A 53 -24.68 -13.04 -0.18
N THR A 54 -23.52 -12.38 -0.07
CA THR A 54 -22.21 -12.98 -0.34
C THR A 54 -21.47 -13.39 0.94
N GLY A 55 -21.78 -12.77 2.07
CA GLY A 55 -21.05 -12.93 3.34
C GLY A 55 -19.78 -12.09 3.45
N GLU A 56 -19.38 -11.41 2.37
CA GLU A 56 -18.18 -10.58 2.28
C GLU A 56 -18.32 -9.25 3.03
N ASN A 57 -17.19 -8.72 3.50
CA ASN A 57 -17.15 -7.39 4.10
C ASN A 57 -16.93 -6.33 3.01
N VAL A 58 -17.71 -5.26 3.07
CA VAL A 58 -17.66 -4.12 2.15
C VAL A 58 -17.60 -2.81 2.93
N ALA A 59 -17.15 -1.74 2.27
CA ALA A 59 -17.37 -0.39 2.75
C ALA A 59 -18.62 0.18 2.09
N ILE A 60 -19.52 0.80 2.87
CA ILE A 60 -20.70 1.50 2.37
C ILE A 60 -20.58 2.98 2.66
N LYS A 61 -20.64 3.81 1.62
CA LYS A 61 -20.70 5.27 1.72
C LYS A 61 -22.15 5.72 1.61
N VAL A 62 -22.65 6.46 2.59
CA VAL A 62 -24.04 6.93 2.68
C VAL A 62 -24.04 8.46 2.76
N SER A 63 -24.81 9.13 1.91
CA SER A 63 -24.92 10.59 1.93
C SER A 63 -25.69 11.09 3.16
N LYS A 64 -25.18 12.13 3.83
CA LYS A 64 -25.80 12.70 5.04
C LYS A 64 -27.01 13.59 4.77
N SER A 65 -27.10 14.19 3.60
CA SER A 65 -27.99 15.32 3.33
C SER A 65 -28.95 15.08 2.17
N SER A 66 -30.16 15.63 2.28
CA SER A 66 -31.12 15.70 1.19
C SER A 66 -30.86 16.94 0.30
N GLY A 67 -31.12 16.84 -1.01
CA GLY A 67 -31.05 17.98 -1.94
C GLY A 67 -29.76 18.14 -2.74
N GLY A 68 -29.08 19.29 -2.63
CA GLY A 68 -27.93 19.67 -3.49
C GLY A 68 -26.70 18.74 -3.38
N ASP A 69 -26.56 18.08 -2.23
CA ASP A 69 -25.48 17.13 -1.94
C ASP A 69 -25.75 15.74 -2.53
N LEU A 70 -27.01 15.29 -2.58
CA LEU A 70 -27.41 14.09 -3.34
C LEU A 70 -27.02 14.23 -4.81
N ARG A 71 -27.19 15.41 -5.42
CA ARG A 71 -26.76 15.65 -6.80
C ARG A 71 -25.25 15.49 -7.01
N ARG A 72 -24.42 15.75 -5.98
CA ARG A 72 -22.98 15.48 -6.05
C ARG A 72 -22.69 14.00 -5.87
N PHE A 73 -23.38 13.38 -4.92
CA PHE A 73 -23.29 11.94 -4.66
C PHE A 73 -23.70 11.10 -5.88
N SER A 74 -24.87 11.35 -6.48
CA SER A 74 -25.30 10.64 -7.69
C SER A 74 -24.37 10.89 -8.88
N ARG A 75 -23.72 12.05 -8.94
CA ARG A 75 -22.69 12.32 -9.96
C ARG A 75 -21.43 11.49 -9.69
N GLU A 76 -21.01 11.39 -8.43
CA GLU A 76 -19.90 10.53 -8.01
C GLU A 76 -20.14 9.09 -8.45
N VAL A 77 -21.33 8.55 -8.13
CA VAL A 77 -21.76 7.20 -8.54
C VAL A 77 -21.72 7.04 -10.05
N ALA A 78 -22.29 7.99 -10.81
CA ALA A 78 -22.32 7.91 -12.27
C ALA A 78 -20.91 7.96 -12.90
N ILE A 79 -19.99 8.75 -12.32
CA ILE A 79 -18.59 8.83 -12.77
C ILE A 79 -17.88 7.50 -12.52
N LEU A 80 -17.98 6.97 -11.30
CA LEU A 80 -17.34 5.72 -10.90
C LEU A 80 -17.90 4.51 -11.67
N GLN A 81 -19.22 4.44 -11.89
CA GLN A 81 -19.82 3.38 -12.70
C GLN A 81 -19.36 3.41 -14.18
N ALA A 82 -19.07 4.60 -14.71
CA ALA A 82 -18.55 4.77 -16.07
C ALA A 82 -17.03 4.53 -16.17
N LEU A 83 -16.30 4.63 -15.05
CA LEU A 83 -14.86 4.44 -14.95
C LEU A 83 -14.54 3.03 -14.46
N ARG A 84 -14.19 2.13 -15.38
CA ARG A 84 -13.64 0.81 -15.04
C ARG A 84 -12.14 0.79 -15.29
N ASP A 85 -11.37 0.91 -14.22
CA ASP A 85 -9.90 0.84 -14.23
C ASP A 85 -9.41 0.13 -12.96
N GLU A 86 -8.31 -0.63 -13.07
CA GLU A 86 -7.74 -1.40 -11.95
C GLU A 86 -7.27 -0.52 -10.79
N HIS A 87 -6.95 0.75 -11.06
CA HIS A 87 -6.41 1.70 -10.09
C HIS A 87 -7.41 2.81 -9.70
N VAL A 88 -8.70 2.61 -9.99
CA VAL A 88 -9.81 3.45 -9.53
C VAL A 88 -10.75 2.60 -8.68
N ILE A 89 -11.25 3.15 -7.57
CA ILE A 89 -12.18 2.43 -6.70
C ILE A 89 -13.44 1.99 -7.47
N GLU A 90 -13.80 0.72 -7.34
CA GLU A 90 -14.98 0.16 -8.00
C GLU A 90 -16.23 0.31 -7.13
N ILE A 91 -17.37 0.58 -7.78
CA ILE A 91 -18.70 0.47 -7.15
C ILE A 91 -19.23 -0.96 -7.33
N LEU A 92 -19.52 -1.62 -6.21
CA LEU A 92 -20.07 -2.98 -6.19
C LEU A 92 -21.61 -2.98 -6.28
N ASP A 93 -22.25 -2.03 -5.62
CA ASP A 93 -23.70 -1.83 -5.60
C ASP A 93 -24.02 -0.36 -5.28
N ALA A 94 -25.19 0.11 -5.66
CA ALA A 94 -25.62 1.49 -5.39
C ALA A 94 -27.14 1.62 -5.26
N GLY A 95 -27.55 2.57 -4.41
CA GLY A 95 -28.92 3.07 -4.30
C GLY A 95 -28.98 4.59 -4.45
N GLU A 96 -30.13 5.18 -4.10
CA GLU A 96 -30.37 6.62 -4.30
C GLU A 96 -29.36 7.51 -3.54
N ASN A 97 -29.02 7.13 -2.31
CA ASN A 97 -28.16 7.90 -1.40
C ASN A 97 -27.02 7.09 -0.78
N TRP A 98 -26.70 5.92 -1.35
CA TRP A 98 -25.61 5.07 -0.88
C TRP A 98 -24.95 4.31 -2.03
N TYR A 99 -23.70 3.92 -1.84
CA TYR A 99 -23.03 2.92 -2.69
C TYR A 99 -22.03 2.10 -1.87
N THR A 100 -21.75 0.88 -2.32
CA THR A 100 -20.75 -0.01 -1.72
C THR A 100 -19.52 -0.11 -2.60
N MET A 101 -18.39 -0.35 -1.94
CA MET A 101 -17.08 -0.52 -2.56
C MET A 101 -16.29 -1.59 -1.78
N PRO A 102 -15.21 -2.15 -2.36
CA PRO A 102 -14.34 -3.06 -1.62
C PRO A 102 -13.85 -2.42 -0.32
N LEU A 103 -13.77 -3.21 0.75
CA LEU A 103 -13.19 -2.75 2.00
C LEU A 103 -11.67 -2.63 1.83
N ALA A 104 -11.14 -1.43 2.05
CA ALA A 104 -9.70 -1.18 2.02
C ALA A 104 -9.02 -1.64 3.32
N ASP A 105 -7.77 -2.10 3.23
CA ASP A 105 -6.93 -2.42 4.38
C ASP A 105 -6.49 -1.15 5.13
N GLY A 106 -6.39 -0.05 4.38
CA GLY A 106 -6.06 1.27 4.89
C GLY A 106 -5.91 2.27 3.75
N ASN A 107 -5.50 3.49 4.11
CA ASN A 107 -5.18 4.53 3.15
C ASN A 107 -3.70 4.92 3.26
N LEU A 108 -3.21 5.65 2.26
CA LEU A 108 -1.81 6.03 2.19
C LEU A 108 -1.40 6.97 3.34
N MET A 109 -2.34 7.72 3.94
CA MET A 109 -2.09 8.54 5.13
C MET A 109 -1.60 7.68 6.31
N ASN A 110 -2.28 6.57 6.58
CA ASN A 110 -2.03 5.73 7.74
C ASN A 110 -0.94 4.69 7.48
N LEU A 111 -0.83 4.21 6.24
CA LEU A 111 0.09 3.13 5.88
C LEU A 111 1.51 3.64 5.55
N ALA A 112 1.67 4.86 5.02
CA ALA A 112 2.97 5.39 4.57
C ALA A 112 4.13 5.29 5.58
N PRO A 113 3.93 5.44 6.91
CA PRO A 113 5.00 5.27 7.89
C PRO A 113 5.66 3.88 7.88
N GLU A 114 4.91 2.85 7.50
CA GLU A 114 5.36 1.45 7.51
C GLU A 114 5.84 0.97 6.13
N LEU A 115 5.53 1.71 5.05
CA LEU A 115 5.90 1.33 3.69
C LEU A 115 7.39 1.53 3.42
N CYS A 116 8.02 0.53 2.79
CA CYS A 116 9.34 0.70 2.21
C CYS A 116 9.29 1.58 0.94
N ASP A 117 10.45 2.05 0.47
CA ASP A 117 10.50 2.94 -0.70
C ASP A 117 9.92 2.30 -1.98
N GLU A 118 10.05 0.98 -2.16
CA GLU A 118 9.43 0.27 -3.28
C GLU A 118 7.91 0.26 -3.21
N GLU A 119 7.33 0.11 -2.02
CA GLU A 119 5.88 0.18 -1.84
C GLU A 119 5.38 1.61 -2.04
N ARG A 120 6.13 2.62 -1.57
CA ARG A 120 5.81 4.04 -1.78
C ARG A 120 5.77 4.38 -3.27
N ILE A 121 6.82 4.03 -4.04
CA ILE A 121 6.81 4.28 -5.49
C ILE A 121 5.75 3.46 -6.23
N LYS A 122 5.47 2.23 -5.79
CA LYS A 122 4.37 1.41 -6.34
C LYS A 122 3.02 2.11 -6.13
N ALA A 123 2.76 2.66 -4.94
CA ALA A 123 1.55 3.43 -4.65
C ALA A 123 1.42 4.65 -5.57
N VAL A 124 2.50 5.42 -5.76
CA VAL A 124 2.49 6.60 -6.62
C VAL A 124 2.27 6.23 -8.09
N ILE A 125 2.90 5.16 -8.59
CA ILE A 125 2.70 4.66 -9.96
C ILE A 125 1.24 4.25 -10.18
N GLN A 126 0.67 3.49 -9.26
CA GLN A 126 -0.71 3.03 -9.39
C GLN A 126 -1.70 4.20 -9.26
N ALA A 127 -1.48 5.14 -8.34
CA ALA A 127 -2.28 6.36 -8.25
C ALA A 127 -2.20 7.21 -9.54
N ALA A 128 -1.01 7.36 -10.14
CA ALA A 128 -0.84 8.08 -11.40
C ALA A 128 -1.60 7.40 -12.55
N LYS A 129 -1.61 6.06 -12.62
CA LYS A 129 -2.41 5.30 -13.60
C LYS A 129 -3.91 5.51 -13.40
N GLY A 130 -4.39 5.41 -12.16
CA GLY A 130 -5.79 5.67 -11.84
C GLY A 130 -6.21 7.08 -12.25
N LEU A 131 -5.40 8.09 -11.93
CA LEU A 131 -5.66 9.48 -12.34
C LEU A 131 -5.58 9.65 -13.87
N ALA A 132 -4.70 8.93 -14.57
CA ALA A 132 -4.66 8.93 -16.03
C ALA A 132 -5.98 8.42 -16.62
N ALA A 133 -6.55 7.34 -16.07
CA ALA A 133 -7.85 6.82 -16.48
C ALA A 133 -8.99 7.83 -16.24
N VAL A 134 -9.00 8.49 -15.07
CA VAL A 134 -9.93 9.59 -14.77
C VAL A 134 -9.82 10.72 -15.79
N HIS A 135 -8.60 11.14 -16.12
CA HIS A 135 -8.35 12.21 -17.10
C HIS A 135 -8.76 11.80 -18.51
N ALA A 136 -8.53 10.55 -18.91
CA ALA A 136 -8.91 10.00 -20.21
C ALA A 136 -10.43 9.98 -20.40
N ALA A 137 -11.19 9.74 -19.32
CA ALA A 137 -12.64 9.85 -19.31
C ALA A 137 -13.16 11.31 -19.29
N GLY A 138 -12.27 12.30 -19.35
CA GLY A 138 -12.61 13.72 -19.40
C GLY A 138 -12.99 14.30 -18.03
N TRP A 139 -12.52 13.70 -16.94
CA TRP A 139 -12.75 14.16 -15.57
C TRP A 139 -11.44 14.61 -14.90
N ILE A 140 -11.54 15.47 -13.89
CA ILE A 140 -10.40 15.92 -13.07
C ILE A 140 -10.76 15.65 -11.61
N HIS A 141 -9.87 15.04 -10.83
CA HIS A 141 -10.14 14.58 -9.48
C HIS A 141 -10.29 15.73 -8.47
N ARG A 142 -9.35 16.68 -8.48
CA ARG A 142 -9.31 17.92 -7.67
C ARG A 142 -9.17 17.76 -6.16
N ASP A 143 -8.99 16.54 -5.66
CA ASP A 143 -8.82 16.28 -4.23
C ASP A 143 -7.90 15.07 -4.00
N VAL A 144 -6.78 15.05 -4.73
CA VAL A 144 -5.78 14.01 -4.56
C VAL A 144 -5.05 14.25 -3.23
N THR A 145 -5.19 13.30 -2.30
CA THR A 145 -4.58 13.34 -0.97
C THR A 145 -4.19 11.92 -0.54
N PRO A 146 -3.37 11.75 0.52
CA PRO A 146 -3.04 10.42 1.02
C PRO A 146 -4.27 9.66 1.57
N ASN A 147 -5.31 10.37 2.02
CA ASN A 147 -6.55 9.73 2.49
C ASN A 147 -7.35 9.09 1.34
N ASN A 148 -7.21 9.63 0.13
CA ASN A 148 -7.98 9.23 -1.04
C ASN A 148 -7.26 8.20 -1.92
N ILE A 149 -6.09 7.72 -1.48
CA ILE A 149 -5.36 6.61 -2.11
C ILE A 149 -5.43 5.42 -1.16
N LEU A 150 -6.23 4.42 -1.52
CA LEU A 150 -6.56 3.27 -0.67
C LEU A 150 -5.77 2.04 -1.08
N ARG A 151 -5.39 1.22 -0.10
CA ARG A 151 -4.83 -0.12 -0.32
C ARG A 151 -5.98 -1.13 -0.26
N ILE A 152 -6.14 -1.92 -1.32
CA ILE A 152 -7.01 -3.08 -1.36
C ILE A 152 -6.10 -4.26 -1.68
N GLU A 153 -5.85 -5.12 -0.71
CA GLU A 153 -4.86 -6.20 -0.80
C GLU A 153 -3.48 -5.64 -1.19
N GLU A 154 -2.97 -6.02 -2.36
CA GLU A 154 -1.64 -5.63 -2.86
C GLU A 154 -1.68 -4.49 -3.90
N ARG A 155 -2.85 -3.87 -4.11
CA ARG A 155 -3.03 -2.77 -5.07
C ARG A 155 -3.48 -1.48 -4.40
N TRP A 156 -3.05 -0.38 -4.99
CA TRP A 156 -3.45 0.97 -4.63
C TRP A 156 -4.46 1.50 -5.65
N VAL A 157 -5.53 2.11 -5.13
CA VAL A 157 -6.61 2.69 -5.94
C VAL A 157 -6.89 4.11 -5.52
N VAL A 158 -7.27 4.95 -6.49
CA VAL A 158 -7.74 6.30 -6.25
C VAL A 158 -9.23 6.28 -5.92
N SER A 159 -9.63 7.04 -4.90
CA SER A 159 -10.98 7.05 -4.33
C SER A 159 -11.46 8.47 -3.98
N ASP A 160 -12.72 8.57 -3.54
CA ASP A 160 -13.42 9.81 -3.17
C ASP A 160 -13.50 10.85 -4.29
N PHE A 161 -14.55 10.71 -5.11
CA PHE A 161 -14.77 11.50 -6.31
C PHE A 161 -15.69 12.69 -6.06
N GLY A 162 -15.92 13.06 -4.79
CA GLY A 162 -16.89 14.10 -4.38
C GLY A 162 -16.63 15.49 -4.96
N LEU A 163 -15.41 15.77 -5.43
CA LEU A 163 -15.01 17.03 -6.06
C LEU A 163 -14.73 16.94 -7.57
N VAL A 164 -14.98 15.78 -8.19
CA VAL A 164 -14.66 15.54 -9.60
C VAL A 164 -15.52 16.35 -10.55
N ARG A 165 -14.89 16.92 -11.59
CA ARG A 165 -15.56 17.75 -12.62
C ARG A 165 -14.95 17.57 -14.00
N LYS A 166 -15.75 17.81 -15.05
CA LYS A 166 -15.23 17.96 -16.41
C LYS A 166 -14.39 19.24 -16.54
N PRO A 167 -13.40 19.26 -17.44
CA PRO A 167 -12.73 20.49 -17.87
C PRO A 167 -13.71 21.58 -18.36
N HIS A 168 -13.22 22.81 -18.42
CA HIS A 168 -13.96 23.95 -18.96
C HIS A 168 -14.47 23.68 -20.39
N GLY A 169 -15.66 24.20 -20.72
CA GLY A 169 -16.28 24.08 -22.05
C GLY A 169 -17.07 22.79 -22.31
N MET A 170 -16.98 21.79 -21.43
CA MET A 170 -17.68 20.49 -21.58
C MET A 170 -18.72 20.21 -20.47
N SER A 171 -18.97 21.16 -19.57
CA SER A 171 -19.99 21.05 -18.51
C SER A 171 -20.94 22.25 -18.52
N SER A 172 -22.24 21.97 -18.50
CA SER A 172 -23.33 22.96 -18.58
C SER A 172 -23.77 23.55 -17.23
N VAL A 173 -23.05 23.25 -16.13
CA VAL A 173 -23.47 23.61 -14.77
C VAL A 173 -22.49 24.59 -14.13
N PRO A 174 -22.84 25.89 -14.00
CA PRO A 174 -22.06 26.84 -13.23
C PRO A 174 -22.50 26.88 -11.76
N ARG A 175 -21.52 27.21 -10.89
CA ARG A 175 -21.60 27.77 -9.51
C ARG A 175 -21.26 26.84 -8.34
N THR A 176 -20.01 26.97 -7.87
CA THR A 176 -19.70 27.14 -6.45
C THR A 176 -18.47 28.06 -6.37
N ARG A 177 -18.62 29.27 -5.84
CA ARG A 177 -17.51 30.19 -5.53
C ARG A 177 -16.97 29.82 -4.16
N GLY A 178 -16.15 28.79 -4.10
CA GLY A 178 -15.47 28.35 -2.88
C GLY A 178 -14.19 27.63 -3.24
N ILE A 179 -13.17 27.75 -2.39
CA ILE A 179 -11.97 26.92 -2.46
C ILE A 179 -12.42 25.48 -2.22
N LEU A 180 -12.16 24.58 -3.16
CA LEU A 180 -12.52 23.16 -3.09
C LEU A 180 -11.24 22.33 -3.10
N GLY A 181 -11.07 21.46 -2.11
CA GLY A 181 -9.92 20.56 -1.93
C GLY A 181 -9.30 20.65 -0.53
N THR A 182 -8.43 19.69 -0.20
CA THR A 182 -7.73 19.65 1.10
C THR A 182 -6.55 20.63 1.16
N HIS A 183 -6.51 21.47 2.20
CA HIS A 183 -5.46 22.48 2.37
C HIS A 183 -4.07 21.83 2.42
N GLY A 184 -3.08 22.45 1.76
CA GLY A 184 -1.72 21.92 1.59
C GLY A 184 -1.50 21.09 0.34
N TYR A 185 -2.51 20.34 -0.13
CA TYR A 185 -2.41 19.51 -1.34
C TYR A 185 -2.92 20.23 -2.61
N MET A 186 -3.77 21.25 -2.44
CA MET A 186 -4.34 21.99 -3.57
C MET A 186 -3.29 22.73 -4.39
N ALA A 187 -3.40 22.64 -5.71
CA ALA A 187 -2.58 23.43 -6.63
C ALA A 187 -2.86 24.94 -6.48
N PRO A 188 -1.84 25.82 -6.61
CA PRO A 188 -2.00 27.26 -6.41
C PRO A 188 -3.10 27.88 -7.29
N GLU A 189 -3.26 27.42 -8.52
CA GLU A 189 -4.28 27.91 -9.44
C GLU A 189 -5.71 27.56 -9.00
N VAL A 190 -5.90 26.45 -8.27
CA VAL A 190 -7.20 26.07 -7.69
C VAL A 190 -7.61 27.09 -6.64
N ILE A 191 -6.64 27.58 -5.86
CA ILE A 191 -6.84 28.54 -4.77
C ILE A 191 -7.04 29.95 -5.33
N LEU A 192 -6.20 30.36 -6.29
CA LEU A 192 -6.15 31.74 -6.79
C LEU A 192 -7.21 32.06 -7.85
N LYS A 193 -7.49 31.12 -8.76
CA LYS A 193 -8.41 31.34 -9.90
C LYS A 193 -9.80 30.72 -9.65
N GLY A 194 -9.95 29.97 -8.56
CA GLY A 194 -11.15 29.20 -8.26
C GLY A 194 -11.37 28.03 -9.22
N ALA A 195 -12.44 27.27 -8.99
CA ALA A 195 -12.72 25.99 -9.67
C ALA A 195 -12.94 26.07 -11.20
N HIS A 196 -12.91 27.26 -11.81
CA HIS A 196 -13.33 27.51 -13.19
C HIS A 196 -12.23 27.32 -14.24
N ASP A 197 -10.94 27.44 -13.85
CA ASP A 197 -9.77 27.31 -14.76
C ASP A 197 -8.85 26.12 -14.41
N VAL A 198 -9.33 25.21 -13.55
CA VAL A 198 -8.57 24.05 -13.08
C VAL A 198 -8.46 22.99 -14.19
N THR A 199 -7.23 22.65 -14.57
CA THR A 199 -6.91 21.59 -15.53
C THR A 199 -6.47 20.32 -14.81
N LYS A 200 -6.27 19.22 -15.56
CA LYS A 200 -5.70 17.97 -15.04
C LYS A 200 -4.32 18.13 -14.37
N LEU A 201 -3.64 19.25 -14.63
CA LEU A 201 -2.33 19.58 -14.06
C LEU A 201 -2.40 19.92 -12.57
N ALA A 202 -3.59 20.20 -12.04
CA ALA A 202 -3.81 20.35 -10.61
C ALA A 202 -3.66 19.01 -9.89
N ASP A 203 -4.15 17.90 -10.46
CA ASP A 203 -4.00 16.56 -9.86
C ASP A 203 -2.54 16.12 -9.85
N ILE A 204 -1.74 16.53 -10.84
CA ILE A 204 -0.29 16.29 -10.89
C ILE A 204 0.41 17.01 -9.73
N PHE A 205 0.06 18.29 -9.48
CA PHE A 205 0.59 19.03 -8.35
C PHE A 205 0.21 18.36 -7.02
N SER A 206 -1.07 18.01 -6.85
CA SER A 206 -1.55 17.36 -5.63
C SER A 206 -0.91 16.00 -5.39
N LEU A 207 -0.69 15.20 -6.43
CA LEU A 207 0.08 13.96 -6.31
C LEU A 207 1.54 14.22 -5.92
N GLY A 208 2.15 15.32 -6.39
CA GLY A 208 3.50 15.72 -5.98
C GLY A 208 3.59 16.06 -4.50
N GLN A 209 2.56 16.72 -3.95
CA GLN A 209 2.43 16.95 -2.50
C GLN A 209 2.25 15.64 -1.72
N VAL A 210 1.53 14.66 -2.28
CA VAL A 210 1.43 13.31 -1.71
C VAL A 210 2.80 12.62 -1.68
N VAL A 211 3.58 12.68 -2.76
CA VAL A 211 4.94 12.13 -2.81
C VAL A 211 5.82 12.79 -1.73
N GLY A 212 5.71 14.11 -1.57
CA GLY A 212 6.38 14.85 -0.49
C GLY A 212 6.06 14.30 0.90
N PHE A 213 4.77 14.10 1.19
CA PHE A 213 4.32 13.53 2.46
C PHE A 213 4.86 12.11 2.68
N ILE A 214 4.63 11.18 1.75
CA ILE A 214 4.95 9.76 1.99
C ILE A 214 6.45 9.49 2.09
N THR A 215 7.30 10.34 1.49
CA THR A 215 8.76 10.18 1.54
C THR A 215 9.39 10.80 2.77
N THR A 216 8.69 11.69 3.46
CA THR A 216 9.26 12.49 4.57
C THR A 216 8.52 12.32 5.89
N GLY A 217 7.25 11.88 5.85
CA GLY A 217 6.33 11.90 6.98
C GLY A 217 5.85 13.32 7.36
N ASN A 218 6.31 14.36 6.68
CA ASN A 218 5.99 15.74 7.01
C ASN A 218 4.75 16.23 6.24
N PRO A 219 3.93 17.11 6.85
CA PRO A 219 2.81 17.72 6.14
C PRO A 219 3.31 18.55 4.95
N PRO A 220 2.47 18.76 3.92
CA PRO A 220 2.82 19.62 2.79
C PRO A 220 3.27 21.01 3.26
N PRO A 221 4.28 21.61 2.60
CA PRO A 221 4.78 22.92 2.96
C PRO A 221 3.76 24.01 2.61
N ARG A 222 4.06 25.27 2.94
CA ARG A 222 3.18 26.38 2.61
C ARG A 222 3.07 26.56 1.09
N ILE A 223 1.98 27.15 0.64
CA ILE A 223 1.79 27.45 -0.79
C ILE A 223 2.95 28.32 -1.29
N GLY A 224 3.61 27.88 -2.37
CA GLY A 224 4.79 28.54 -2.93
C GLY A 224 6.12 27.96 -2.47
N GLU A 225 6.12 27.09 -1.46
CA GLU A 225 7.30 26.33 -1.03
C GLU A 225 7.29 24.93 -1.66
N GLN A 226 8.48 24.40 -1.94
CA GLN A 226 8.67 23.06 -2.50
C GLN A 226 8.81 22.03 -1.37
N PRO A 227 8.23 20.82 -1.49
CA PRO A 227 8.48 19.75 -0.54
C PRO A 227 9.96 19.35 -0.51
N GLN A 228 10.53 19.24 0.68
CA GLN A 228 11.90 18.77 0.86
C GLN A 228 11.91 17.24 0.92
N VAL A 229 12.28 16.59 -0.18
CA VAL A 229 12.26 15.13 -0.33
C VAL A 229 13.67 14.55 -0.47
N PRO A 230 13.86 13.23 -0.24
CA PRO A 230 15.15 12.61 -0.52
C PRO A 230 15.59 12.80 -1.97
N ARG A 231 16.91 12.90 -2.21
CA ARG A 231 17.52 13.24 -3.51
C ARG A 231 17.05 12.41 -4.71
N ILE A 232 16.62 11.18 -4.45
CA ILE A 232 16.10 10.30 -5.50
C ILE A 232 14.76 10.77 -6.06
N TRP A 233 13.98 11.51 -5.27
CA TRP A 233 12.65 12.05 -5.58
C TRP A 233 12.66 13.53 -6.02
N GLU A 234 13.73 14.29 -5.73
CA GLU A 234 13.81 15.76 -5.92
C GLU A 234 13.31 16.22 -7.29
N ASN A 235 13.92 15.77 -8.38
CA ASN A 235 13.56 16.20 -9.74
C ASN A 235 12.10 15.89 -10.10
N LEU A 236 11.58 14.75 -9.62
CA LEU A 236 10.21 14.34 -9.87
C LEU A 236 9.24 15.30 -9.15
N VAL A 237 9.45 15.48 -7.85
CA VAL A 237 8.59 16.31 -7.01
C VAL A 237 8.66 17.76 -7.47
N GLU A 238 9.86 18.33 -7.66
CA GLU A 238 10.06 19.70 -8.13
C GLU A 238 9.25 20.00 -9.40
N LYS A 239 9.30 19.09 -10.38
CA LYS A 239 8.55 19.23 -11.63
C LYS A 239 7.05 19.05 -11.42
N MET A 240 6.60 18.12 -10.57
CA MET A 240 5.17 17.94 -10.26
C MET A 240 4.57 19.15 -9.55
N THR A 241 5.29 19.74 -8.60
CA THR A 241 4.86 20.86 -7.75
C THR A 241 5.33 22.22 -8.25
N ALA A 242 5.76 22.34 -9.50
CA ALA A 242 6.16 23.62 -10.08
C ALA A 242 5.03 24.67 -10.01
N MET A 243 5.35 25.89 -9.60
CA MET A 243 4.36 26.98 -9.52
C MET A 243 3.89 27.42 -10.91
N THR A 244 4.79 27.34 -11.91
CA THR A 244 4.45 27.59 -13.30
C THR A 244 3.84 26.33 -13.92
N ILE A 245 2.60 26.43 -14.39
CA ILE A 245 1.85 25.28 -14.94
C ILE A 245 2.55 24.63 -16.14
N SER A 246 3.23 25.41 -16.99
CA SER A 246 3.96 24.91 -18.16
C SER A 246 5.25 24.16 -17.80
N GLU A 247 5.76 24.33 -16.59
CA GLU A 247 6.96 23.62 -16.11
C GLU A 247 6.60 22.24 -15.55
N ARG A 248 5.31 21.99 -15.25
CA ARG A 248 4.84 20.67 -14.80
C ARG A 248 4.87 19.63 -15.91
N PHE A 249 4.78 18.37 -15.53
CA PHE A 249 4.34 17.33 -16.47
C PHE A 249 2.96 17.69 -17.03
N GLN A 250 2.74 17.52 -18.32
CA GLN A 250 1.51 17.93 -19.01
C GLN A 250 0.44 16.82 -19.04
N SER A 251 0.75 15.63 -18.51
CA SER A 251 -0.18 14.52 -18.32
C SER A 251 0.38 13.50 -17.32
N MET A 252 -0.49 12.63 -16.80
CA MET A 252 -0.06 11.46 -16.02
C MET A 252 0.75 10.47 -16.86
N ASP A 253 0.53 10.40 -18.18
CA ASP A 253 1.35 9.57 -19.08
C ASP A 253 2.78 10.09 -19.21
N GLU A 254 2.97 11.42 -19.30
CA GLU A 254 4.30 12.05 -19.32
C GLU A 254 5.04 11.85 -17.97
N LEU A 255 4.29 11.67 -16.88
CA LEU A 255 4.84 11.40 -15.56
C LEU A 255 5.41 9.97 -15.43
N GLN A 256 4.87 9.00 -16.17
CA GLN A 256 5.24 7.58 -16.02
C GLN A 256 6.74 7.29 -16.19
N PRO A 257 7.44 7.80 -17.23
CA PRO A 257 8.88 7.56 -17.37
C PRO A 257 9.70 8.08 -16.19
N ALA A 258 9.32 9.22 -15.61
CA ALA A 258 10.01 9.78 -14.46
C ALA A 258 9.80 8.93 -13.19
N LEU A 259 8.59 8.38 -13.00
CA LEU A 259 8.31 7.44 -11.91
C LEU A 259 9.08 6.12 -12.06
N LEU A 260 9.15 5.58 -13.28
CA LEU A 260 9.92 4.37 -13.57
C LEU A 260 11.42 4.58 -13.35
N GLU A 261 11.93 5.76 -13.65
CA GLU A 261 13.31 6.12 -13.37
C GLU A 261 13.61 6.18 -11.86
N VAL A 262 12.71 6.76 -11.05
CA VAL A 262 12.83 6.72 -9.58
C VAL A 262 12.81 5.28 -9.07
N TRP A 263 11.87 4.46 -9.55
CA TRP A 263 11.79 3.04 -9.20
C TRP A 263 13.09 2.28 -9.54
N ARG A 264 13.65 2.51 -10.75
CA ARG A 264 14.91 1.90 -11.18
C ARG A 264 16.05 2.28 -10.25
N ARG A 265 16.18 3.57 -9.91
CA ARG A 265 17.21 4.07 -9.01
C ARG A 265 17.07 3.51 -7.60
N LEU A 266 15.85 3.37 -7.09
CA LEU A 266 15.58 2.77 -5.77
C LEU A 266 16.01 1.30 -5.76
N LYS A 267 15.65 0.56 -6.81
CA LYS A 267 16.08 -0.83 -6.99
C LYS A 267 17.59 -0.97 -7.08
N GLU A 268 18.27 -0.07 -7.76
CA GLU A 268 19.74 -0.05 -7.85
C GLU A 268 20.39 0.28 -6.51
N GLN A 269 19.86 1.27 -5.78
CA GLN A 269 20.32 1.59 -4.44
C GLN A 269 20.16 0.40 -3.51
N ARG A 270 18.99 -0.25 -3.48
CA ARG A 270 18.79 -1.46 -2.67
C ARG A 270 19.70 -2.60 -3.10
N LYS A 271 19.94 -2.79 -4.41
CA LYS A 271 20.88 -3.80 -4.90
C LYS A 271 22.31 -3.48 -4.45
N ALA A 272 22.72 -2.21 -4.49
CA ALA A 272 24.03 -1.77 -4.04
C ALA A 272 24.18 -1.93 -2.52
N GLU A 273 23.15 -1.56 -1.75
CA GLU A 273 23.09 -1.79 -0.31
C GLU A 273 23.16 -3.29 0.01
N TRP A 274 22.39 -4.12 -0.69
CA TRP A 274 22.45 -5.58 -0.55
C TRP A 274 23.83 -6.13 -0.90
N SER A 275 24.44 -5.70 -2.00
CA SER A 275 25.78 -6.13 -2.39
C SER A 275 26.85 -5.66 -1.40
N ALA A 276 26.74 -4.44 -0.87
CA ALA A 276 27.64 -3.90 0.14
C ALA A 276 27.47 -4.61 1.48
N ARG A 277 26.23 -4.93 1.87
CA ARG A 277 25.89 -5.73 3.06
C ARG A 277 26.39 -7.16 2.92
N ARG A 278 26.22 -7.77 1.74
CA ARG A 278 26.76 -9.09 1.42
C ARG A 278 28.29 -9.10 1.46
N ALA A 279 28.96 -8.12 0.86
CA ALA A 279 30.42 -8.00 0.90
C ALA A 279 30.92 -7.74 2.33
N ALA A 280 30.19 -6.97 3.14
CA ALA A 280 30.48 -6.77 4.56
C ALA A 280 30.27 -8.06 5.37
N ALA A 281 29.24 -8.86 5.06
CA ALA A 281 28.98 -10.15 5.68
C ALA A 281 30.02 -11.22 5.27
N GLU A 282 30.47 -11.23 4.01
CA GLU A 282 31.58 -12.06 3.53
C GLU A 282 32.93 -11.64 4.15
N ALA A 283 33.08 -10.38 4.57
CA ALA A 283 34.25 -9.87 5.30
C ALA A 283 34.23 -10.17 6.82
N VAL A 284 33.10 -10.67 7.36
CA VAL A 284 33.02 -11.23 8.70
C VAL A 284 33.33 -12.73 8.58
N ASP A 285 34.57 -13.09 8.96
CA ASP A 285 35.16 -14.44 8.95
C ASP A 285 34.14 -15.59 9.12
N GLU A 286 34.29 -16.66 8.30
CA GLU A 286 33.45 -17.87 8.28
C GLU A 286 33.03 -18.28 9.71
N LEU A 287 31.72 -18.39 9.96
CA LEU A 287 31.22 -18.93 11.23
C LEU A 287 31.85 -20.31 11.46
N SER A 288 32.41 -20.54 12.64
CA SER A 288 32.94 -21.86 13.03
C SER A 288 31.82 -22.90 13.06
N GLN A 289 32.14 -24.18 12.90
CA GLN A 289 31.13 -25.26 12.97
C GLN A 289 30.27 -25.24 14.26
N ALA A 290 30.79 -24.70 15.36
CA ALA A 290 30.04 -24.56 16.60
C ALA A 290 29.00 -23.43 16.52
N GLU A 291 29.33 -22.30 15.90
CA GLU A 291 28.40 -21.19 15.65
C GLU A 291 27.32 -21.62 14.65
N GLN A 292 27.73 -22.34 13.60
CA GLN A 292 26.82 -22.85 12.59
C GLN A 292 25.73 -23.77 13.18
N ARG A 293 26.11 -24.70 14.07
CA ARG A 293 25.15 -25.59 14.75
C ARG A 293 24.15 -24.84 15.65
N VAL A 294 24.55 -23.72 16.24
CA VAL A 294 23.65 -22.89 17.05
C VAL A 294 22.65 -22.17 16.16
N VAL A 295 23.12 -21.56 15.06
CA VAL A 295 22.25 -20.86 14.08
C VAL A 295 21.25 -21.83 13.45
N ALA A 296 21.70 -23.00 12.99
CA ALA A 296 20.82 -24.02 12.41
C ALA A 296 19.71 -24.48 13.37
N ARG A 297 20.00 -24.53 14.68
CA ARG A 297 19.01 -24.92 15.68
C ARG A 297 18.00 -23.81 16.00
N ILE A 298 18.44 -22.56 16.04
CA ILE A 298 17.54 -21.41 16.24
C ILE A 298 16.52 -21.32 15.10
N LEU A 299 16.95 -21.59 13.86
CA LEU A 299 16.10 -21.51 12.67
C LEU A 299 15.07 -22.62 12.53
N GLN A 300 15.07 -23.61 13.42
CA GLN A 300 14.04 -24.65 13.46
C GLN A 300 12.86 -24.28 14.38
N GLU A 301 13.00 -23.24 15.20
CA GLU A 301 11.91 -22.73 16.02
C GLU A 301 11.03 -21.78 15.20
N PRO A 302 9.69 -21.82 15.36
CA PRO A 302 8.76 -21.00 14.57
C PRO A 302 8.84 -19.49 14.87
N ASN A 303 9.63 -19.08 15.87
CA ASN A 303 9.83 -17.69 16.27
C ASN A 303 11.32 -17.40 16.45
N ASP A 304 11.74 -16.18 16.13
CA ASP A 304 13.14 -15.72 16.20
C ASP A 304 13.67 -15.59 17.65
N ASP A 305 12.78 -15.68 18.63
CA ASP A 305 13.05 -15.63 20.06
C ASP A 305 13.22 -17.05 20.64
N PHE A 306 14.27 -17.27 21.43
CA PHE A 306 14.51 -18.56 22.08
C PHE A 306 15.09 -18.44 23.48
N ARG A 307 14.90 -19.48 24.30
CA ARG A 307 15.52 -19.57 25.64
C ARG A 307 16.67 -20.57 25.65
N GLU A 308 17.82 -20.14 26.19
CA GLU A 308 19.02 -20.98 26.27
C GLU A 308 18.74 -22.33 26.96
N HIS A 309 17.98 -22.33 28.05
CA HIS A 309 17.71 -23.55 28.81
C HIS A 309 16.81 -24.55 28.06
N GLU A 310 15.80 -24.06 27.33
CA GLU A 310 14.90 -24.90 26.53
C GLU A 310 15.68 -25.68 25.45
N ILE A 311 16.64 -25.01 24.79
CA ILE A 311 17.52 -25.66 23.81
C ILE A 311 18.51 -26.62 24.48
N LEU A 312 19.11 -26.23 25.61
CA LEU A 312 20.06 -27.08 26.33
C LEU A 312 19.40 -28.37 26.86
N ASP A 313 18.15 -28.30 27.31
CA ASP A 313 17.42 -29.43 27.87
C ASP A 313 17.03 -30.46 26.80
N ALA A 314 16.73 -30.00 25.59
CA ALA A 314 16.51 -30.86 24.42
C ALA A 314 17.81 -31.47 23.84
N MET A 315 18.99 -31.11 24.37
CA MET A 315 20.29 -31.47 23.80
C MET A 315 21.06 -32.52 24.64
N PRO A 316 21.76 -33.49 24.00
CA PRO A 316 22.67 -34.41 24.67
C PRO A 316 23.75 -33.68 25.49
N ARG A 317 24.06 -34.18 26.70
CA ARG A 317 25.03 -33.56 27.61
C ARG A 317 26.40 -33.32 26.95
N SER A 318 26.82 -34.23 26.06
CA SER A 318 28.09 -34.14 25.32
C SER A 318 28.17 -32.95 24.34
N LYS A 319 27.03 -32.37 23.93
CA LYS A 319 26.95 -31.25 22.96
C LYS A 319 26.69 -29.89 23.62
N ARG A 320 26.27 -29.86 24.89
CA ARG A 320 25.94 -28.62 25.63
C ARG A 320 27.13 -27.65 25.73
N GLY A 321 28.35 -28.17 25.89
CA GLY A 321 29.57 -27.35 25.97
C GLY A 321 29.86 -26.57 24.67
N SER A 322 29.81 -27.26 23.53
CA SER A 322 30.00 -26.61 22.22
C SER A 322 28.91 -25.60 21.89
N PHE A 323 27.66 -25.87 22.29
CA PHE A 323 26.55 -24.94 22.11
C PHE A 323 26.76 -23.62 22.87
N LYS A 324 27.18 -23.70 24.15
CA LYS A 324 27.47 -22.49 24.95
C LYS A 324 28.62 -21.66 24.36
N ILE A 325 29.65 -22.32 23.82
CA ILE A 325 30.75 -21.63 23.14
C ILE A 325 30.24 -20.90 21.89
N GLY A 326 29.42 -21.55 21.07
CA GLY A 326 28.80 -20.93 19.90
C GLY A 326 27.90 -19.75 20.27
N LEU A 327 27.08 -19.88 21.31
CA LEU A 327 26.20 -18.81 21.79
C LEU A 327 26.99 -17.57 22.26
N ILE A 328 28.10 -17.78 22.99
CA ILE A 328 29.00 -16.70 23.41
C ILE A 328 29.63 -16.01 22.21
N ALA A 329 30.03 -16.78 21.18
CA ALA A 329 30.64 -16.24 19.98
C ALA A 329 29.65 -15.43 19.13
N LEU A 330 28.43 -15.94 18.91
CA LEU A 330 27.35 -15.21 18.24
C LEU A 330 27.01 -13.90 18.95
N LYS A 331 26.99 -13.91 20.29
CA LYS A 331 26.77 -12.68 21.08
C LYS A 331 27.91 -11.66 20.90
N ARG A 332 29.16 -12.11 20.79
CA ARG A 332 30.31 -11.22 20.54
C ARG A 332 30.29 -10.62 19.14
N ARG A 333 29.68 -11.32 18.17
CA ARG A 333 29.49 -10.89 16.78
C ARG A 333 28.21 -10.09 16.56
N ASP A 334 27.45 -9.79 17.63
CA ASP A 334 26.16 -9.10 17.56
C ASP A 334 25.13 -9.82 16.65
N PHE A 335 25.25 -11.15 16.56
CA PHE A 335 24.37 -12.01 15.78
C PHE A 335 23.11 -12.42 16.57
N ILE A 336 23.19 -12.33 17.90
CA ILE A 336 22.06 -12.52 18.80
C ILE A 336 22.07 -11.40 19.84
N GLU A 337 20.88 -10.90 20.17
CA GLU A 337 20.69 -9.95 21.25
C GLU A 337 19.88 -10.56 22.39
N ILE A 338 19.95 -9.96 23.58
CA ILE A 338 19.27 -10.47 24.77
C ILE A 338 17.85 -9.90 24.84
N ASN A 339 16.86 -10.78 24.87
CA ASN A 339 15.49 -10.37 25.17
C ASN A 339 15.33 -10.05 26.66
N ARG A 340 14.69 -8.91 26.95
CA ARG A 340 14.40 -8.43 28.31
C ARG A 340 12.91 -8.30 28.51
N ASP A 341 12.45 -8.55 29.74
CA ASP A 341 11.06 -8.33 30.12
C ASP A 341 10.81 -6.84 30.45
N GLU A 342 9.56 -6.48 30.76
CA GLU A 342 9.15 -5.12 31.11
C GLU A 342 9.92 -4.55 32.32
N SER A 343 10.51 -5.41 33.17
CA SER A 343 11.33 -5.02 34.31
C SER A 343 12.83 -4.92 33.98
N GLY A 344 13.20 -5.15 32.72
CA GLY A 344 14.58 -5.13 32.22
C GLY A 344 15.37 -6.41 32.49
N ARG A 345 14.73 -7.47 33.02
CA ARG A 345 15.40 -8.75 33.31
C ARG A 345 15.55 -9.58 32.04
N PRO A 346 16.72 -10.17 31.79
CA PRO A 346 16.94 -11.00 30.61
C PRO A 346 16.19 -12.32 30.72
N TRP A 347 15.48 -12.73 29.66
CA TRP A 347 14.72 -14.00 29.65
C TRP A 347 15.07 -14.93 28.49
N GLY A 348 15.74 -14.44 27.45
CA GLY A 348 16.09 -15.22 26.26
C GLY A 348 16.99 -14.44 25.32
N TYR A 349 17.06 -14.92 24.09
CA TYR A 349 17.81 -14.31 23.01
C TYR A 349 16.94 -14.23 21.77
N ARG A 350 17.29 -13.33 20.85
CA ARG A 350 16.74 -13.29 19.51
C ARG A 350 17.82 -13.07 18.47
N LEU A 351 17.56 -13.54 17.25
CA LEU A 351 18.39 -13.18 16.11
C LEU A 351 18.28 -11.67 15.87
N THR A 352 19.43 -11.03 15.63
CA THR A 352 19.47 -9.64 15.20
C THR A 352 19.13 -9.53 13.72
N GLU A 353 18.82 -8.34 13.23
CA GLU A 353 18.60 -8.09 11.80
C GLU A 353 19.81 -8.54 10.96
N ALA A 354 21.03 -8.34 11.47
CA ALA A 354 22.26 -8.80 10.84
C ALA A 354 22.33 -10.34 10.71
N ALA A 355 21.75 -11.08 11.66
CA ALA A 355 21.70 -12.52 11.59
C ALA A 355 20.70 -13.03 10.54
N HIS A 356 19.52 -12.41 10.48
CA HIS A 356 18.54 -12.70 9.43
C HIS A 356 19.12 -12.46 8.03
N ASP A 357 19.81 -11.34 7.85
CA ASP A 357 20.48 -11.00 6.59
C ASP A 357 21.54 -12.04 6.20
N TRP A 358 22.32 -12.54 7.17
CA TRP A 358 23.31 -13.58 6.93
C TRP A 358 22.67 -14.90 6.51
N ILE A 359 21.57 -15.30 7.16
CA ILE A 359 20.85 -16.55 6.85
C ILE A 359 20.27 -16.50 5.44
N VAL A 360 19.67 -15.37 5.06
CA VAL A 360 19.16 -15.14 3.70
C VAL A 360 20.29 -15.13 2.66
N ALA A 361 21.47 -14.61 3.01
CA ALA A 361 22.63 -14.60 2.13
C ALA A 361 23.29 -15.98 1.96
N ASN A 362 23.01 -16.92 2.85
CA ASN A 362 23.57 -18.28 2.85
C ASN A 362 22.44 -19.33 2.80
N PRO A 363 21.63 -19.41 1.72
CA PRO A 363 20.49 -20.32 1.65
C PRO A 363 20.90 -21.80 1.74
N ASP A 364 22.05 -22.16 1.17
CA ASP A 364 22.61 -23.52 1.21
C ASP A 364 23.13 -23.91 2.62
N PHE A 365 23.15 -22.96 3.56
CA PHE A 365 23.59 -23.20 4.93
C PHE A 365 22.70 -24.21 5.65
N LEU A 366 21.37 -24.10 5.48
CA LEU A 366 20.43 -25.04 6.09
C LEU A 366 20.51 -26.42 5.44
N ASP A 367 20.83 -26.48 4.15
CA ASP A 367 21.01 -27.73 3.41
C ASP A 367 22.24 -28.52 3.89
N ALA A 368 23.26 -27.83 4.43
CA ALA A 368 24.44 -28.44 5.05
C ALA A 368 24.18 -29.01 6.47
N PHE A 369 23.01 -28.74 7.07
CA PHE A 369 22.62 -29.22 8.40
C PHE A 369 21.20 -29.81 8.36
N PRO A 370 20.98 -30.96 7.70
CA PRO A 370 19.66 -31.58 7.61
C PRO A 370 19.13 -31.95 9.01
N PRO A 371 17.81 -31.93 9.24
CA PRO A 371 17.20 -32.19 10.56
C PRO A 371 17.67 -33.49 11.24
N SER A 372 18.12 -34.48 10.45
CA SER A 372 18.65 -35.77 10.92
C SER A 372 20.02 -35.68 11.61
N GLU A 373 20.83 -34.66 11.36
CA GLU A 373 22.08 -34.44 12.12
C GLU A 373 21.86 -33.73 13.47
N LEU A 374 20.61 -33.35 13.73
CA LEU A 374 20.14 -32.60 14.90
C LEU A 374 19.19 -33.44 15.78
N GLU A 375 19.18 -34.76 15.62
CA GLU A 375 18.25 -35.69 16.30
C GLU A 375 18.26 -35.55 17.83
N THR A 376 17.04 -35.51 18.37
CA THR A 376 16.67 -35.76 19.77
C THR A 376 17.04 -37.19 20.17
N PRO A 377 17.17 -37.51 21.48
CA PRO A 377 17.57 -38.85 21.91
C PRO A 377 16.64 -39.92 21.31
N GLN A 378 17.16 -40.77 20.42
CA GLN A 378 16.62 -42.12 20.32
C GLN A 378 16.94 -42.81 21.63
N ASP A 379 15.89 -43.39 22.20
CA ASP A 379 15.87 -44.10 23.46
C ASP A 379 16.69 -45.40 23.32
N ASP A 380 18.02 -45.28 23.34
CA ASP A 380 18.93 -46.41 23.52
C ASP A 380 19.01 -46.76 25.02
N MET A 381 17.83 -47.00 25.61
CA MET A 381 17.67 -47.94 26.70
C MET A 381 17.66 -49.35 26.12
N LYS A 382 18.84 -49.87 25.78
CA LYS A 382 19.08 -51.31 25.71
C LYS A 382 20.42 -51.67 26.33
N GLY A 383 20.31 -52.29 27.50
CA GLY A 383 21.12 -53.45 27.85
C GLY A 383 22.42 -53.12 28.56
N ASP A 384 22.39 -53.36 29.86
CA ASP A 384 23.52 -53.73 30.70
C ASP A 384 24.37 -54.86 30.06
N ASP A 385 25.58 -54.99 30.61
CA ASP A 385 26.51 -56.14 30.53
C ASP A 385 27.43 -56.27 29.30
N ASP A 386 28.62 -55.66 29.38
CA ASP A 386 29.89 -56.43 29.38
C ASP A 386 31.16 -55.54 29.59
N ILE A 387 31.84 -55.79 30.71
CA ILE A 387 33.20 -55.34 31.12
C ILE A 387 34.21 -56.28 30.39
N PRO A 388 35.46 -55.92 29.97
CA PRO A 388 36.48 -55.59 30.97
C PRO A 388 37.73 -54.74 30.66
N PHE A 389 38.16 -54.10 31.77
CA PHE A 389 39.44 -53.49 32.18
C PHE A 389 39.98 -52.26 31.45
#